data_AF-A0A2R6ER47-F1
#
_entry.id   AF-A0A2R6ER47-F1
#
_cell.length_a   1.000
_cell.length_b   1.000
_cell.length_c   1.000
_cell.angle_alpha   90.00
_cell.angle_beta   90.00
_cell.angle_gamma   90.00
#
_symmetry.space_group_name_H-M   'P 1'
#
loop_
_entity.id
_entity.type
_entity.pdbx_description
1 polymer ?
#
loop_
_entity_poly.entity_id
_entity_poly.type
_entity_poly.pdbx_seq_one_letter_code
_entity_poly.pdbx_strand_id
1 'polypeptide(L)'
;MSDADSALDPAAVKRALSRLVDDDPLARGERALESLPTAAGFVERGGLADLRTVAATAEGERAVRARRVLDAFCAFRMAARSDCPDQFHRGRDTPLGRDG
;
A
#
# COMPACT_ATOMS: atom_id res chain seq x y z
N MET A 1 43.94 26.39 -19.55
CA MET A 1 43.03 25.82 -18.56
C MET A 1 41.64 25.96 -19.16
N SER A 2 41.07 24.86 -19.65
CA SER A 2 39.74 24.88 -20.25
C SER A 2 38.73 24.58 -19.16
N ASP A 3 37.92 25.57 -18.82
CA ASP A 3 36.67 25.41 -18.11
C ASP A 3 35.72 24.61 -19.01
N ALA A 4 35.75 23.29 -18.84
CA ALA A 4 34.68 22.42 -19.31
C ALA A 4 33.49 22.66 -18.39
N ASP A 5 32.75 23.72 -18.69
CA ASP A 5 31.41 23.96 -18.17
C ASP A 5 30.58 22.72 -18.42
N SER A 6 30.38 21.94 -17.36
CA SER A 6 29.78 20.63 -17.37
C SER A 6 28.27 20.80 -17.58
N ALA A 7 27.87 21.08 -18.82
CA ALA A 7 26.48 21.18 -19.22
C ALA A 7 25.79 19.84 -18.93
N LEU A 8 24.99 19.81 -17.86
CA LEU A 8 24.15 18.68 -17.48
C LEU A 8 23.27 18.28 -18.66
N ASP A 9 23.42 17.05 -19.15
CA ASP A 9 22.60 16.48 -20.23
C ASP A 9 21.11 16.58 -19.84
N PRO A 10 20.30 17.38 -20.54
CA PRO A 10 18.88 17.55 -20.25
C PRO A 10 18.10 16.23 -20.31
N ALA A 11 18.53 15.27 -21.13
CA ALA A 11 17.91 13.96 -21.23
C ALA A 11 18.21 13.08 -20.00
N ALA A 12 19.43 13.17 -19.46
CA ALA A 12 19.80 12.49 -18.22
C ALA A 12 19.03 13.07 -17.02
N VAL A 13 18.91 14.40 -16.94
CA VAL A 13 18.10 15.08 -15.91
C VAL A 13 16.62 14.70 -16.04
N LYS A 14 16.07 14.71 -17.26
CA LYS A 14 14.68 14.29 -17.49
C LYS A 14 14.43 12.83 -17.09
N ARG A 15 15.35 11.90 -17.39
CA ARG A 15 15.24 10.50 -16.92
C ARG A 15 15.35 10.37 -15.40
N ALA A 16 16.26 11.11 -14.77
CA ALA A 16 16.43 11.09 -13.32
C ALA A 16 15.18 11.65 -12.63
N LEU A 17 14.63 12.75 -13.13
CA LEU A 17 13.37 13.33 -12.66
C LEU A 17 12.18 12.40 -12.91
N SER A 18 12.07 11.78 -14.09
CA SER A 18 11.02 10.78 -14.36
C SER A 18 11.12 9.61 -13.38
N ARG A 19 12.32 9.09 -13.11
CA ARG A 19 12.54 8.02 -12.11
C ARG A 19 12.19 8.46 -10.69
N LEU A 20 12.46 9.71 -10.34
CA LEU A 20 12.13 10.29 -9.03
C LEU A 20 10.61 10.51 -8.88
N VAL A 21 9.93 10.90 -9.96
CA VAL A 21 8.47 11.08 -10.02
C VAL A 21 7.74 9.73 -10.09
N ASP A 22 8.34 8.73 -10.74
CA ASP A 22 7.84 7.34 -10.77
C ASP A 22 7.90 6.67 -9.39
N ASP A 23 8.68 7.21 -8.45
CA ASP A 23 8.78 6.71 -7.08
C ASP A 23 7.83 7.41 -6.09
N ASP A 24 6.84 8.17 -6.58
CA ASP A 24 5.82 8.78 -5.71
C ASP A 24 5.07 7.69 -4.91
N PRO A 25 5.21 7.65 -3.57
CA PRO A 25 4.53 6.67 -2.73
C PRO A 25 3.00 6.70 -2.89
N LEU A 26 2.42 7.87 -3.17
CA LEU A 26 0.98 8.01 -3.39
C LEU A 26 0.54 7.30 -4.67
N ALA A 27 1.21 7.57 -5.79
CA ALA A 27 0.90 6.94 -7.06
C ALA A 27 1.15 5.42 -7.02
N ARG A 28 2.23 4.98 -6.35
CA ARG A 28 2.49 3.55 -6.12
C ARG A 28 1.40 2.91 -5.26
N GLY A 29 0.95 3.59 -4.22
CA GLY A 29 -0.15 3.15 -3.36
C GLY A 29 -1.47 3.01 -4.13
N GLU A 30 -1.83 3.99 -4.96
CA GLU A 30 -3.03 3.96 -5.80
C GLU A 30 -3.02 2.77 -6.77
N ARG A 31 -1.92 2.56 -7.50
CA ARG A 31 -1.77 1.41 -8.41
C ARG A 31 -1.78 0.08 -7.65
N ALA A 32 -1.19 0.05 -6.45
CA ALA A 32 -1.14 -1.17 -5.66
C ALA A 32 -2.54 -1.68 -5.26
N LEU A 33 -3.53 -0.79 -5.13
CA LEU A 33 -4.92 -1.16 -4.84
C LEU A 33 -5.63 -1.86 -6.01
N GLU A 34 -5.05 -1.88 -7.21
CA GLU A 34 -5.64 -2.53 -8.39
C GLU A 34 -5.68 -4.07 -8.26
N SER A 35 -4.85 -4.67 -7.41
CA SER A 35 -4.88 -6.10 -7.14
C SER A 35 -4.39 -6.47 -5.73
N LEU A 36 -4.89 -7.58 -5.19
CA LEU A 36 -4.45 -8.07 -3.88
C LEU A 36 -2.94 -8.40 -3.83
N PRO A 37 -2.34 -9.06 -4.83
CA PRO A 37 -0.89 -9.32 -4.82
C PRO A 37 -0.05 -8.04 -4.83
N THR A 38 -0.46 -7.03 -5.60
CA THR A 38 0.25 -5.75 -5.65
C THR A 38 0.10 -4.98 -4.34
N ALA A 39 -1.08 -5.01 -3.72
CA ALA A 39 -1.33 -4.43 -2.41
C ALA A 39 -0.46 -5.09 -1.33
N ALA A 40 -0.40 -6.42 -1.29
CA ALA A 40 0.44 -7.15 -0.35
C ALA A 40 1.93 -6.79 -0.52
N GLY A 41 2.44 -6.83 -1.75
CA GLY A 41 3.82 -6.47 -2.04
C GLY A 41 4.15 -5.01 -1.70
N PHE A 42 3.19 -4.09 -1.84
CA PHE A 42 3.37 -2.69 -1.43
C PHE A 42 3.54 -2.58 0.10
N VAL A 43 2.72 -3.31 0.87
CA VAL A 43 2.83 -3.35 2.33
C VAL A 43 4.16 -3.96 2.79
N GLU A 44 4.57 -5.09 2.20
CA GLU A 44 5.81 -5.80 2.54
C GLU A 44 7.05 -4.95 2.32
N ARG A 45 7.06 -4.11 1.27
CA ARG A 45 8.15 -3.18 0.98
C ARG A 45 8.13 -1.91 1.84
N GLY A 46 7.25 -1.84 2.85
CA GLY A 46 7.15 -0.69 3.75
C GLY A 46 6.35 0.49 3.18
N GLY A 47 5.66 0.33 2.05
CA GLY A 47 4.97 1.43 1.37
C GLY A 47 3.92 2.15 2.20
N LEU A 48 3.34 1.50 3.23
CA LEU A 48 2.43 2.17 4.17
C LEU A 48 3.12 3.22 5.05
N ALA A 49 4.38 3.03 5.40
CA ALA A 49 5.14 4.03 6.15
C ALA A 49 5.36 5.28 5.28
N ASP A 50 5.78 5.07 4.03
CA ASP A 50 5.95 6.15 3.05
C ASP A 50 4.64 6.90 2.82
N LEU A 51 3.53 6.17 2.63
CA LEU A 51 2.22 6.75 2.38
C LEU A 51 1.70 7.56 3.59
N ARG A 52 2.00 7.13 4.82
CA ARG A 52 1.71 7.90 6.04
C ARG A 52 2.52 9.19 6.10
N THR A 53 3.80 9.14 5.72
CA THR A 53 4.63 10.33 5.62
C THR A 53 4.03 11.32 4.62
N VAL A 54 3.63 10.85 3.44
CA VAL A 54 2.94 11.70 2.44
C VAL A 54 1.65 12.29 2.99
N ALA A 55 0.81 11.49 3.67
CA ALA A 55 -0.43 12.00 4.27
C ALA A 55 -0.20 13.01 5.40
N ALA A 56 0.94 12.96 6.09
CA ALA A 56 1.30 13.88 7.16
C ALA A 56 1.91 15.19 6.65
N THR A 57 2.60 15.17 5.51
CA THR A 57 3.32 16.34 4.98
C THR A 57 2.63 17.00 3.79
N ALA A 58 1.76 16.30 3.08
CA ALA A 58 1.02 16.87 1.96
C ALA A 58 -0.10 17.80 2.43
N GLU A 59 -0.49 18.72 1.56
CA GLU A 59 -1.59 19.65 1.78
C GLU A 59 -2.63 19.54 0.66
N GLY A 60 -3.82 20.09 0.90
CA GLY A 60 -4.91 20.14 -0.07
C GLY A 60 -5.36 18.78 -0.59
N GLU A 61 -5.59 18.69 -1.90
CA GLU A 61 -6.12 17.48 -2.54
C GLU A 61 -5.19 16.27 -2.40
N ARG A 62 -3.87 16.51 -2.36
CA ARG A 62 -2.88 15.44 -2.22
C ARG A 62 -2.97 14.76 -0.86
N ALA A 63 -3.18 15.54 0.21
CA ALA A 63 -3.41 15.01 1.55
C ALA A 63 -4.68 14.16 1.61
N VAL A 64 -5.77 14.63 0.99
CA VAL A 64 -7.04 13.91 0.92
C VAL A 64 -6.88 12.59 0.17
N ARG A 65 -6.17 12.59 -0.97
CA ARG A 65 -5.89 11.37 -1.73
C ARG A 65 -5.05 10.38 -0.92
N ALA A 66 -3.97 10.83 -0.28
CA ALA A 66 -3.15 9.97 0.56
C ALA A 66 -3.93 9.33 1.71
N ARG A 67 -4.85 10.09 2.34
CA ARG A 67 -5.74 9.56 3.37
C ARG A 67 -6.68 8.48 2.83
N ARG A 68 -7.31 8.71 1.69
CA ARG A 68 -8.20 7.74 1.04
C ARG A 68 -7.48 6.42 0.71
N VAL A 69 -6.25 6.50 0.21
CA VAL A 69 -5.45 5.31 -0.09
C VAL A 69 -5.12 4.55 1.20
N LEU A 70 -4.73 5.24 2.28
CA LEU A 70 -4.51 4.61 3.59
C LEU A 70 -5.77 3.91 4.11
N ASP A 71 -6.93 4.56 4.00
CA ASP A 71 -8.20 4.00 4.45
C ASP A 71 -8.57 2.73 3.66
N ALA A 72 -8.29 2.70 2.35
CA ALA A 72 -8.49 1.51 1.52
C ALA A 72 -7.60 0.34 1.96
N PHE A 73 -6.32 0.57 2.28
CA PHE A 73 -5.45 -0.46 2.83
C PHE A 73 -5.92 -0.96 4.21
N CYS A 74 -6.46 -0.08 5.05
CA CYS A 74 -7.06 -0.46 6.32
C CYS A 74 -8.28 -1.37 6.11
N ALA A 75 -9.16 -1.02 5.17
CA ALA A 75 -10.33 -1.83 4.82
C ALA A 75 -9.92 -3.21 4.28
N PHE A 76 -8.92 -3.27 3.39
CA PHE A 76 -8.37 -4.53 2.91
C PHE A 76 -7.87 -5.43 4.04
N ARG A 77 -7.12 -4.88 4.99
CA ARG A 77 -6.63 -5.63 6.16
C ARG A 77 -7.77 -6.15 7.03
N MET A 78 -8.83 -5.36 7.20
CA MET A 78 -10.01 -5.79 7.95
C MET A 78 -10.74 -6.92 7.24
N ALA A 79 -10.97 -6.81 5.92
CA ALA A 79 -11.58 -7.87 5.12
C ALA A 79 -10.78 -9.18 5.18
N ALA A 80 -9.46 -9.11 5.00
CA ALA A 80 -8.57 -10.28 5.08
C ALA A 80 -8.56 -10.95 6.47
N ARG A 81 -8.84 -10.21 7.54
CA ARG A 81 -8.97 -10.76 8.90
C ARG A 81 -10.35 -11.37 9.16
N SER A 82 -11.39 -10.82 8.56
CA SER A 82 -12.75 -11.36 8.66
C SER A 82 -12.91 -12.70 7.92
N ASP A 83 -12.09 -12.95 6.89
CA ASP A 83 -11.99 -14.23 6.17
C ASP A 83 -11.12 -15.28 6.90
N CYS A 84 -10.77 -15.07 8.18
CA CYS A 84 -10.36 -16.15 9.08
C CYS A 84 -11.58 -16.60 9.90
N PRO A 85 -12.42 -17.50 9.36
CA PRO A 85 -13.44 -18.15 10.15
C PRO A 85 -12.78 -19.04 11.21
N ASP A 86 -12.55 -18.51 12.40
CA ASP A 86 -12.48 -19.30 13.64
C ASP A 86 -13.89 -19.79 14.02
N GLN A 87 -14.59 -20.38 13.04
CA GLN A 87 -15.89 -21.02 13.18
C GLN A 87 -15.75 -22.52 12.92
N PHE A 88 -14.60 -23.09 13.32
CA PHE A 88 -14.68 -24.37 14.01
C PHE A 88 -15.53 -24.15 15.26
N HIS A 89 -16.85 -24.25 15.07
CA HIS A 89 -17.81 -24.43 16.13
C HIS A 89 -17.20 -25.47 17.06
N ARG A 90 -16.84 -25.06 18.28
CA ARG A 90 -16.56 -26.01 19.35
C ARG A 90 -17.71 -27.00 19.31
N GLY A 91 -17.42 -28.22 18.90
CA GLY A 91 -18.38 -29.31 18.89
C GLY A 91 -19.01 -29.33 20.26
N ARG A 92 -20.23 -28.83 20.35
CA ARG A 92 -21.03 -29.04 21.53
C ARG A 92 -21.42 -30.48 21.39
N ASP A 93 -20.68 -31.34 22.08
CA ASP A 93 -20.98 -32.75 22.27
C ASP A 93 -22.49 -32.86 22.50
N THR A 94 -23.21 -33.20 21.45
CA THR A 94 -24.57 -33.68 21.58
C THR A 94 -24.38 -35.14 21.92
N PRO A 95 -24.56 -35.57 23.18
CA PRO A 95 -24.67 -36.99 23.41
C PRO A 95 -25.89 -37.45 22.60
N LEU A 96 -25.62 -38.22 21.56
CA LEU A 96 -26.63 -39.08 20.95
C LEU A 96 -26.97 -40.10 22.04
N GLY A 97 -27.93 -39.71 22.88
CA GLY A 97 -28.53 -40.57 23.89
C GLY A 97 -28.99 -41.84 23.21
N ARG A 98 -28.25 -42.90 23.51
CA ARG A 98 -28.47 -44.28 23.11
C ARG A 98 -29.70 -44.80 23.85
N ASP A 99 -30.61 -45.39 23.09
CA ASP A 99 -31.59 -46.41 23.41
C ASP A 99 -31.93 -46.68 24.89
N GLY A 100 -33.22 -46.55 25.20
CA GLY A 100 -33.89 -47.10 26.39
C GLY A 100 -35.39 -47.10 26.18
#